data_AF-A0A7R8X1Y4-F1
#
_entry.id   AF-A0A7R8X1Y4-F1
#
_cell.length_a   1.000
_cell.length_b   1.000
_cell.length_c   1.000
_cell.angle_alpha   90.00
_cell.angle_beta   90.00
_cell.angle_gamma   90.00
#
_symmetry.space_group_name_H-M   'P 1'
#
loop_
_entity.id
_entity.type
_entity.pdbx_description
1 polymer ?
#
loop_
_entity_poly.entity_id
_entity_poly.type
_entity_poly.pdbx_seq_one_letter_code
_entity_poly.pdbx_strand_id
1 'polypeptide(L)'
;FVPGGPIEQILAELHDGGSATDRISGGGGDVASGGGDSQYQGARGLPPEFIEDLEKQFGFDKPPAERFFLMLKNYLMFDFGESYFRSISVLDLILEKMPVSISLGLWSTLLAYLISIPLGIRKAVKDGSRFDTWTSGVIIFAYAIPGFLFAILLLVLFAGGSYWQIFPLRGLTSSNFEELSVLGKIADYFWHITLPVIASTLAAFATL
;
A
#
# COMPACT_ATOMS: atom_id res chain seq x y z
N PHE A 1 15.08 16.87 -17.01
CA PHE A 1 13.64 16.54 -16.91
C PHE A 1 13.49 15.04 -16.88
N VAL A 2 12.76 14.50 -15.90
CA VAL A 2 12.40 13.07 -15.87
C VAL A 2 10.96 13.00 -16.35
N PRO A 3 10.67 12.34 -17.49
CA PRO A 3 9.30 12.21 -17.97
C PRO A 3 8.44 11.48 -16.92
N GLY A 4 7.27 12.02 -16.60
CA GLY A 4 6.35 11.55 -15.56
C GLY A 4 6.60 12.13 -14.15
N GLY A 5 7.37 13.21 -14.02
CA GLY A 5 7.69 13.84 -12.74
C GLY A 5 6.50 14.48 -12.01
N PRO A 6 6.66 14.92 -10.74
CA PRO A 6 5.58 15.49 -9.94
C PRO A 6 4.88 16.71 -10.58
N ILE A 7 5.65 17.59 -11.23
CA ILE A 7 5.10 18.74 -11.96
C ILE A 7 4.20 18.26 -13.11
N GLU A 8 4.64 17.25 -13.86
CA GLU A 8 3.86 16.68 -14.96
C GLU A 8 2.53 16.07 -14.49
N GLN A 9 2.52 15.43 -13.31
CA GLN A 9 1.30 14.88 -12.71
C GLN A 9 0.33 15.99 -12.28
N ILE A 10 0.83 17.06 -11.64
CA ILE A 10 0.03 18.22 -11.25
C ILE A 10 -0.54 18.93 -12.48
N LEU A 11 0.28 19.12 -13.53
CA LEU A 11 -0.13 19.68 -14.81
C LEU A 11 -1.21 18.80 -15.49
N ALA A 12 -1.04 17.48 -15.46
CA ALA A 12 -2.00 16.54 -16.02
C ALA A 12 -3.34 16.54 -15.26
N GLU A 13 -3.32 16.61 -13.93
CA GLU A 13 -4.53 16.65 -13.09
C GLU A 13 -5.29 17.97 -13.25
N LEU A 14 -4.58 19.11 -13.32
CA LEU A 14 -5.19 20.41 -13.64
C LEU A 14 -5.81 20.43 -15.04
N HIS A 15 -5.20 19.74 -16.01
CA HIS A 15 -5.72 19.64 -17.37
C HIS A 15 -6.91 18.66 -17.47
N ASP A 16 -6.93 17.58 -16.68
CA ASP A 16 -8.06 16.62 -16.62
C ASP A 16 -9.30 17.21 -15.92
N GLY A 17 -9.14 18.31 -15.17
CA GLY A 17 -10.24 19.16 -14.70
C GLY A 17 -11.00 19.86 -15.83
N GLY A 18 -10.43 19.90 -17.04
CA GLY A 18 -11.05 20.32 -18.29
C GLY A 18 -11.94 19.22 -18.88
N SER A 19 -13.12 19.06 -18.29
CA SER A 19 -14.32 18.50 -18.90
C SER A 19 -14.19 17.10 -19.57
N ALA A 20 -14.65 16.07 -18.86
CA ALA A 20 -14.92 14.73 -19.43
C ALA A 20 -15.85 14.76 -20.66
N THR A 21 -16.50 15.89 -20.92
CA THR A 21 -17.27 16.23 -22.13
C THR A 21 -16.43 16.39 -23.40
N ASP A 22 -15.18 16.86 -23.33
CA ASP A 22 -14.32 17.00 -24.54
C ASP A 22 -13.82 15.66 -25.07
N ARG A 23 -13.70 14.65 -24.20
CA ARG A 23 -13.37 13.27 -24.61
C ARG A 23 -14.53 12.52 -25.23
N ILE A 24 -15.77 12.94 -24.94
CA ILE A 24 -17.01 12.33 -25.46
C ILE A 24 -17.50 13.06 -26.72
N SER A 25 -17.19 14.35 -26.90
CA SER A 25 -17.78 15.16 -27.97
C SER A 25 -17.13 15.02 -29.34
N GLY A 26 -15.97 14.34 -29.47
CA GLY A 26 -15.40 13.98 -30.78
C GLY A 26 -15.20 15.16 -31.75
N GLY A 27 -15.00 16.37 -31.23
CA GLY A 27 -14.77 17.58 -32.02
C GLY A 27 -13.32 17.63 -32.52
N GLY A 28 -13.11 17.24 -33.78
CA GLY A 28 -11.80 17.12 -34.40
C GLY A 28 -11.00 18.42 -34.56
N GLY A 29 -9.67 18.25 -34.64
CA GLY A 29 -8.70 19.29 -34.99
C GLY A 29 -7.33 18.68 -35.28
N ASP A 30 -7.14 18.22 -36.52
CA ASP A 30 -5.92 17.99 -37.29
C ASP A 30 -4.57 17.76 -36.57
N VAL A 31 -4.07 16.53 -36.71
CA VAL A 31 -2.64 16.19 -36.56
C VAL A 31 -1.84 16.77 -37.74
N ALA A 32 -1.33 17.99 -37.56
CA ALA A 32 -0.31 18.57 -38.44
C ALA A 32 1.09 18.41 -37.81
N SER A 33 1.97 17.77 -38.57
CA SER A 33 3.40 17.60 -38.33
C SER A 33 4.15 18.94 -38.19
N GLY A 34 5.01 19.08 -37.18
CA GLY A 34 5.93 20.21 -37.04
C GLY A 34 7.06 19.87 -36.07
N GLY A 35 8.31 20.05 -36.52
CA GLY A 35 9.51 19.56 -35.86
C GLY A 35 9.95 20.30 -34.60
N GLY A 36 10.78 19.62 -33.82
CA GLY A 36 11.84 20.16 -32.96
C GLY A 36 11.49 21.37 -32.10
N ASP A 37 10.80 21.15 -30.98
CA ASP A 37 11.20 21.81 -29.74
C ASP A 37 10.76 20.95 -28.55
N SER A 38 11.65 20.75 -27.58
CA SER A 38 11.44 19.95 -26.38
C SER A 38 10.58 20.68 -25.35
N GLN A 39 9.50 21.32 -25.80
CA GLN A 39 8.59 22.07 -24.96
C GLN A 39 7.32 21.24 -24.70
N TYR A 40 7.21 20.80 -23.45
CA TYR A 40 6.18 19.92 -22.92
C TYR A 40 4.77 20.40 -23.31
N GLN A 41 4.01 19.58 -24.05
CA GLN A 41 2.70 19.95 -24.58
C GLN A 41 1.62 20.16 -23.49
N GLY A 42 1.80 19.57 -22.30
CA GLY A 42 0.90 19.74 -21.16
C GLY A 42 1.04 21.08 -20.40
N ALA A 43 2.02 21.92 -20.76
CA ALA A 43 2.22 23.23 -20.13
C ALA A 43 1.49 24.38 -20.87
N ARG A 44 0.82 24.11 -21.99
CA ARG A 44 0.08 25.13 -22.75
C ARG A 44 -1.25 25.42 -22.06
N GLY A 45 -1.25 26.36 -21.11
CA GLY A 45 -2.49 26.88 -20.50
C GLY A 45 -2.36 27.46 -19.10
N LEU A 46 -1.22 27.28 -18.42
CA LEU A 46 -1.02 27.79 -17.06
C LEU A 46 -0.15 29.06 -17.07
N PRO A 47 -0.39 30.00 -16.13
CA PRO A 47 0.44 31.19 -16.01
C PRO A 47 1.90 30.78 -15.79
N PRO A 48 2.86 31.36 -16.55
CA PRO A 48 4.26 30.96 -16.49
C PRO A 48 4.88 31.14 -15.10
N GLU A 49 4.38 32.10 -14.32
CA GLU A 49 4.77 32.33 -12.92
C GLU A 49 4.46 31.12 -12.02
N PHE A 50 3.34 30.43 -12.24
CA PHE A 50 2.96 29.26 -11.44
C PHE A 50 3.86 28.05 -11.73
N ILE A 51 4.27 27.88 -13.00
CA ILE A 51 5.21 26.83 -13.38
C ILE A 51 6.57 27.10 -12.75
N GLU A 52 7.02 28.35 -12.76
CA GLU A 52 8.30 28.75 -12.15
C GLU A 52 8.30 28.55 -10.62
N ASP A 53 7.19 28.87 -9.96
CA ASP A 53 7.02 28.62 -8.52
C ASP A 53 7.00 27.12 -8.18
N LEU A 54 6.40 26.29 -9.04
CA LEU A 54 6.45 24.84 -8.89
C LEU A 54 7.87 24.31 -9.12
N GLU A 55 8.57 24.75 -10.17
CA GLU A 55 9.96 24.34 -10.43
C GLU A 55 10.89 24.67 -9.26
N LYS A 56 10.72 25.84 -8.62
CA LYS A 56 11.45 26.23 -7.40
C LYS A 56 11.07 25.37 -6.20
N GLN A 57 9.79 25.12 -5.97
CA GLN A 57 9.33 24.27 -4.86
C GLN A 57 9.88 22.83 -4.96
N PHE A 58 9.97 22.30 -6.18
CA PHE A 58 10.50 20.95 -6.42
C PHE A 58 12.04 20.90 -6.60
N GLY A 59 12.72 22.05 -6.52
CA GLY A 59 14.17 22.12 -6.68
C GLY A 59 14.66 21.78 -8.09
N PHE A 60 13.79 21.90 -9.11
CA PHE A 60 14.15 21.69 -10.53
C PHE A 60 14.93 22.89 -11.11
N ASP A 61 15.03 24.00 -10.37
CA ASP A 61 15.91 25.13 -10.63
C ASP A 61 17.40 24.77 -10.46
N LYS A 62 17.70 23.71 -9.71
CA LYS A 62 19.08 23.30 -9.36
C LYS A 62 19.62 22.18 -10.24
N PRO A 63 20.95 22.10 -10.43
CA PRO A 63 21.59 20.96 -11.07
C PRO A 63 21.17 19.63 -10.41
N PRO A 64 21.00 18.54 -11.17
CA PRO A 64 20.51 17.27 -10.63
C PRO A 64 21.33 16.72 -9.45
N ALA A 65 22.65 16.91 -9.48
CA ALA A 65 23.54 16.49 -8.40
C ALA A 65 23.27 17.27 -7.11
N GLU A 66 23.11 18.60 -7.19
CA GLU A 66 22.82 19.44 -6.04
C GLU A 66 21.47 19.05 -5.43
N ARG A 67 20.44 18.84 -6.25
CA ARG A 67 19.13 18.38 -5.79
C ARG A 67 19.20 17.02 -5.08
N PHE A 68 20.00 16.09 -5.59
CA PHE A 68 20.20 14.79 -4.96
C PHE A 68 20.85 14.91 -3.57
N PHE A 69 21.90 15.72 -3.43
CA PHE A 69 22.53 15.94 -2.13
C PHE A 69 21.62 16.68 -1.15
N LEU A 70 20.81 17.60 -1.65
CA LEU A 70 19.81 18.32 -0.84
C LEU A 70 18.71 17.37 -0.35
N MET A 71 18.20 16.51 -1.23
CA MET A 71 17.28 15.42 -0.85
C MET A 71 17.90 14.50 0.20
N LEU A 72 19.14 14.05 0.00
CA LEU A 72 19.83 13.16 0.94
C LEU A 72 20.00 13.83 2.31
N LYS A 73 20.40 15.11 2.33
CA LYS A 73 20.51 15.90 3.55
C LYS A 73 19.16 16.03 4.27
N ASN A 74 18.08 16.31 3.54
CA ASN A 74 16.74 16.43 4.11
C ASN A 74 16.28 15.09 4.73
N TYR A 75 16.47 13.98 4.02
CA TYR A 75 16.17 12.64 4.56
C TYR A 75 16.98 12.31 5.81
N LEU A 76 18.26 12.68 5.86
CA LEU A 76 19.10 12.51 7.06
C LEU A 76 18.64 13.39 8.23
N MET A 77 17.97 14.50 7.97
CA MET A 77 17.35 15.37 8.98
C MET A 77 15.90 14.99 9.29
N PHE A 78 15.41 13.85 8.78
CA PHE A 78 14.01 13.39 8.88
C PHE A 78 12.98 14.33 8.25
N ASP A 79 13.42 15.20 7.32
CA ASP A 79 12.55 16.02 6.49
C ASP A 79 12.27 15.28 5.19
N PHE A 80 11.12 14.61 5.15
CA PHE A 80 10.64 13.85 3.99
C PHE A 80 9.72 14.67 3.09
N GLY A 81 9.43 15.93 3.45
CA GLY A 81 8.50 16.81 2.77
C GLY A 81 7.02 16.49 3.01
N GLU A 82 6.18 17.14 2.22
CA GLU A 82 4.72 17.08 2.29
C GLU A 82 4.13 16.07 1.29
N SER A 83 3.11 15.33 1.70
CA SER A 83 2.35 14.42 0.84
C SER A 83 1.35 15.22 0.01
N TYR A 84 1.62 15.39 -1.29
CA TYR A 84 0.72 16.14 -2.19
C TYR A 84 -0.71 15.56 -2.28
N PHE A 85 -0.88 14.25 -2.10
CA PHE A 85 -2.20 13.58 -2.15
C PHE A 85 -3.02 13.73 -0.87
N ARG A 86 -2.38 14.01 0.28
CA ARG A 86 -3.06 14.07 1.58
C ARG A 86 -2.84 15.37 2.34
N SER A 87 -2.04 16.30 1.80
CA SER A 87 -1.71 17.60 2.39
C SER A 87 -1.20 17.49 3.84
N ILE A 88 -0.45 16.42 4.13
CA ILE A 88 0.14 16.11 5.45
C ILE A 88 1.61 15.73 5.26
N SER A 89 2.42 15.95 6.30
CA SER A 89 3.81 15.56 6.27
C SER A 89 3.94 14.04 6.05
N VAL A 90 4.94 13.61 5.29
CA VAL A 90 5.17 12.18 5.02
C VAL A 90 5.49 11.44 6.32
N LEU A 91 6.14 12.11 7.29
CA LEU A 91 6.48 11.53 8.58
C LEU A 91 5.20 11.21 9.38
N ASP A 92 4.23 12.12 9.40
CA ASP A 92 2.94 11.88 10.08
C ASP A 92 2.18 10.72 9.45
N LEU A 93 2.19 10.62 8.11
CA LEU A 93 1.58 9.49 7.41
C LEU A 93 2.27 8.15 7.77
N ILE A 94 3.60 8.13 7.88
CA ILE A 94 4.35 6.95 8.32
C ILE A 94 3.95 6.57 9.74
N LEU A 95 3.92 7.54 10.66
CA LEU A 95 3.54 7.33 12.06
C LEU A 95 2.10 6.83 12.18
N GLU A 96 1.18 7.29 11.33
CA GLU A 96 -0.20 6.82 11.30
C GLU A 96 -0.33 5.35 10.86
N LYS A 97 0.48 4.91 9.88
CA LYS A 97 0.43 3.53 9.36
C LYS A 97 1.30 2.54 10.10
N MET A 98 2.31 3.02 10.83
CA MET A 98 3.27 2.19 11.55
C MET A 98 2.61 1.20 12.55
N PRO A 99 1.63 1.60 13.38
CA PRO A 99 0.96 0.68 14.31
C PRO A 99 0.27 -0.50 13.62
N VAL A 100 -0.30 -0.26 12.43
CA VAL A 100 -0.93 -1.30 11.60
C VAL A 100 0.10 -2.34 11.17
N SER A 101 1.20 -1.89 10.57
CA SER A 101 2.24 -2.78 10.09
C SER A 101 2.90 -3.58 11.22
N ILE A 102 3.20 -2.92 12.35
CA ILE A 102 3.79 -3.57 13.52
C ILE A 102 2.83 -4.61 14.09
N SER A 103 1.55 -4.26 14.26
CA SER A 103 0.52 -5.18 14.76
C SER A 103 0.45 -6.45 13.91
N LEU A 104 0.26 -6.31 12.60
CA LEU A 104 0.11 -7.44 11.70
C LEU A 104 1.40 -8.27 11.61
N GLY A 105 2.55 -7.63 11.54
CA GLY A 105 3.85 -8.29 11.50
C GLY A 105 4.14 -9.07 12.78
N LEU A 106 3.89 -8.46 13.95
CA LEU A 106 4.13 -9.08 15.25
C LEU A 106 3.25 -10.33 15.45
N TRP A 107 1.94 -10.21 15.21
CA TRP A 107 1.01 -11.32 15.40
C TRP A 107 1.21 -12.44 14.39
N SER A 108 1.43 -12.11 13.12
CA SER A 108 1.70 -13.13 12.09
C SER A 108 2.99 -13.90 12.39
N THR A 109 4.04 -13.19 12.81
CA THR A 109 5.34 -13.77 13.19
C THR A 109 5.20 -14.65 14.42
N LEU A 110 4.55 -14.15 15.48
CA LEU A 110 4.32 -14.91 16.71
C LEU A 110 3.57 -16.20 16.42
N LEU A 111 2.46 -16.14 15.68
CA LEU A 111 1.68 -17.33 15.32
C LEU A 111 2.45 -18.28 14.42
N ALA A 112 3.22 -17.76 13.45
CA ALA A 112 4.07 -18.59 12.60
C ALA A 112 5.05 -19.39 13.45
N TYR A 113 5.83 -18.75 14.33
CA TYR A 113 6.78 -19.48 15.19
C TYR A 113 6.07 -20.42 16.17
N LEU A 114 4.97 -19.99 16.79
CA LEU A 114 4.22 -20.77 17.76
C LEU A 114 3.64 -22.06 17.15
N ILE A 115 3.28 -22.04 15.88
CA ILE A 115 2.74 -23.20 15.16
C ILE A 115 3.86 -24.00 14.49
N SER A 116 4.78 -23.34 13.78
CA SER A 116 5.88 -23.96 13.03
C SER A 116 6.84 -24.74 13.91
N ILE A 117 7.28 -24.17 15.04
CA ILE A 117 8.31 -24.80 15.89
C ILE A 117 7.79 -26.12 16.47
N PRO A 118 6.64 -26.18 17.17
CA PRO A 118 6.15 -27.45 17.72
C PRO A 118 5.78 -28.46 16.64
N LEU A 119 5.22 -27.99 15.51
CA LEU A 119 4.87 -28.86 14.38
C LEU A 119 6.14 -29.48 13.77
N GLY A 120 7.17 -28.68 13.53
CA GLY A 120 8.47 -29.13 13.00
C GLY A 120 9.16 -30.12 13.94
N ILE A 121 9.24 -29.80 15.24
CA ILE A 121 9.82 -30.71 16.26
C ILE A 121 9.05 -32.04 16.28
N ARG A 122 7.71 -31.99 16.30
CA ARG A 122 6.89 -33.19 16.37
C ARG A 122 7.00 -34.06 15.12
N LYS A 123 7.14 -33.46 13.94
CA LYS A 123 7.40 -34.19 12.68
C LYS A 123 8.78 -34.85 12.72
N ALA A 124 9.82 -34.12 13.13
CA ALA A 124 11.18 -34.67 13.23
C ALA A 124 11.29 -35.85 14.22
N VAL A 125 10.59 -35.78 15.36
CA VAL A 125 10.60 -36.86 16.37
C VAL A 125 9.77 -38.07 15.95
N LYS A 126 8.69 -37.86 15.18
CA LYS A 126 7.75 -38.91 14.74
C LYS A 126 7.76 -39.07 13.22
N ASP A 127 8.95 -39.07 12.66
CA ASP A 127 9.16 -39.20 11.22
C ASP A 127 8.52 -40.50 10.69
N GLY A 128 7.88 -40.44 9.51
CA GLY A 128 7.19 -41.57 8.91
C GLY A 128 5.88 -41.99 9.61
N SER A 129 5.43 -41.27 10.65
CA SER A 129 4.14 -41.53 11.28
C SER A 129 2.96 -41.00 10.46
N ARG A 130 1.74 -41.51 10.72
CA ARG A 130 0.51 -41.00 10.09
C ARG A 130 0.31 -39.49 10.30
N PHE A 131 0.81 -38.96 11.43
CA PHE A 131 0.79 -37.54 11.73
C PHE A 131 1.70 -36.76 10.77
N ASP A 132 2.91 -37.25 10.54
CA ASP A 132 3.85 -36.64 9.61
C ASP A 132 3.31 -36.66 8.16
N THR A 133 2.76 -37.79 7.70
CA THR A 133 2.19 -37.91 6.35
C THR A 133 1.02 -36.94 6.13
N TRP A 134 0.07 -36.86 7.06
CA TRP A 134 -1.10 -35.98 6.91
C TRP A 134 -0.71 -34.50 7.02
N THR A 135 0.12 -34.14 7.99
CA THR A 135 0.57 -32.74 8.15
C THR A 135 1.42 -32.28 6.99
N SER A 136 2.28 -33.14 6.43
CA SER A 136 3.01 -32.87 5.19
C SER A 136 2.06 -32.61 4.01
N GLY A 137 1.01 -33.42 3.86
CA GLY A 137 0.00 -33.19 2.81
C GLY A 137 -0.71 -31.83 2.95
N VAL A 138 -1.08 -31.45 4.17
CA VAL A 138 -1.70 -30.14 4.45
C VAL A 138 -0.74 -28.99 4.13
N ILE A 139 0.55 -29.10 4.50
CA ILE A 139 1.56 -28.08 4.21
C ILE A 139 1.76 -27.92 2.71
N ILE A 140 1.86 -29.02 1.97
CA ILE A 140 2.01 -29.00 0.50
C ILE A 140 0.80 -28.33 -0.15
N PHE A 141 -0.42 -28.66 0.31
CA PHE A 141 -1.64 -28.03 -0.19
C PHE A 141 -1.67 -26.52 0.11
N ALA A 142 -1.30 -26.12 1.33
CA ALA A 142 -1.21 -24.71 1.71
C ALA A 142 -0.17 -23.94 0.86
N TYR A 143 0.99 -24.55 0.60
CA TYR A 143 2.04 -23.99 -0.25
C TYR A 143 1.59 -23.77 -1.70
N ALA A 144 0.69 -24.62 -2.21
CA ALA A 144 0.16 -24.49 -3.56
C ALA A 144 -0.79 -23.29 -3.74
N ILE A 145 -1.31 -22.72 -2.65
CA ILE A 145 -2.24 -21.59 -2.69
C ILE A 145 -1.43 -20.27 -2.65
N PRO A 146 -1.54 -19.41 -3.68
CA PRO A 146 -0.94 -18.07 -3.64
C PRO A 146 -1.49 -17.26 -2.47
N GLY A 147 -0.62 -16.70 -1.63
CA GLY A 147 -1.02 -16.01 -0.40
C GLY A 147 -2.03 -14.87 -0.62
N PHE A 148 -1.87 -14.10 -1.71
CA PHE A 148 -2.82 -13.04 -2.04
C PHE A 148 -4.20 -13.58 -2.44
N LEU A 149 -4.28 -14.74 -3.13
CA LEU A 149 -5.56 -15.36 -3.47
C LEU A 149 -6.27 -15.87 -2.22
N PHE A 150 -5.52 -16.43 -1.28
CA PHE A 150 -6.07 -16.83 0.00
C PHE A 150 -6.61 -15.63 0.79
N ALA A 151 -5.89 -14.50 0.80
CA ALA A 151 -6.36 -13.26 1.40
C ALA A 151 -7.67 -12.76 0.77
N ILE A 152 -7.77 -12.78 -0.57
CA ILE A 152 -8.98 -12.41 -1.30
C ILE A 152 -10.14 -13.37 -0.97
N LEU A 153 -9.87 -14.67 -0.93
CA LEU A 153 -10.87 -15.68 -0.56
C LEU A 153 -11.43 -15.42 0.83
N LEU A 154 -10.55 -15.15 1.81
CA LEU A 154 -10.97 -14.78 3.17
C LEU A 154 -11.80 -13.50 3.17
N LEU A 155 -11.36 -12.47 2.43
CA LEU A 155 -12.09 -11.21 2.32
C LEU A 155 -13.49 -11.43 1.76
N VAL A 156 -13.65 -12.16 0.65
CA VAL A 156 -14.95 -12.37 0.01
C VAL A 156 -15.91 -13.18 0.88
N LEU A 157 -15.42 -14.24 1.53
CA LEU A 157 -16.26 -15.11 2.36
C LEU A 157 -16.69 -14.42 3.67
N PHE A 158 -15.76 -13.70 4.30
CA PHE A 158 -15.93 -13.30 5.70
C PHE A 158 -16.13 -11.79 5.90
N ALA A 159 -15.70 -10.93 4.98
CA ALA A 159 -15.80 -9.48 5.12
C ALA A 159 -16.62 -8.80 4.00
N GLY A 160 -16.63 -9.37 2.79
CA GLY A 160 -17.18 -8.80 1.55
C GLY A 160 -18.69 -8.59 1.49
N GLY A 161 -19.45 -9.03 2.49
CA GLY A 161 -20.92 -8.96 2.48
C GLY A 161 -21.61 -10.01 1.59
N SER A 162 -20.86 -10.73 0.75
CA SER A 162 -21.43 -11.72 -0.18
C SER A 162 -21.91 -13.02 0.48
N TYR A 163 -21.33 -13.38 1.63
CA TYR A 163 -21.65 -14.64 2.31
C TYR A 163 -21.92 -14.45 3.80
N TRP A 164 -20.88 -14.36 4.63
CA TRP A 164 -21.06 -14.48 6.09
C TRP A 164 -20.90 -13.16 6.84
N GLN A 165 -20.24 -12.15 6.26
CA GLN A 165 -20.07 -10.78 6.82
C GLN A 165 -19.78 -10.76 8.33
N ILE A 166 -18.88 -11.63 8.77
CA ILE A 166 -18.52 -11.80 10.18
C ILE A 166 -17.45 -10.78 10.58
N PHE A 167 -16.63 -10.31 9.64
CA PHE A 167 -15.44 -9.51 9.93
C PHE A 167 -15.46 -8.16 9.21
N PRO A 168 -14.76 -7.14 9.75
CA PRO A 168 -14.68 -5.83 9.13
C PRO A 168 -13.83 -5.85 7.85
N LEU A 169 -14.17 -4.95 6.92
CA LEU A 169 -13.47 -4.80 5.63
C LEU A 169 -12.19 -3.97 5.73
N ARG A 170 -12.12 -3.06 6.70
CA ARG A 170 -11.05 -2.06 6.83
C ARG A 170 -10.94 -1.54 8.25
N GLY A 171 -9.78 -0.96 8.56
CA GLY A 171 -9.48 -0.39 9.87
C GLY A 171 -8.92 -1.43 10.83
N LEU A 172 -8.22 -0.94 11.87
CA LEU A 172 -7.76 -1.78 12.99
C LEU A 172 -8.77 -1.88 14.13
N THR A 173 -9.71 -0.94 14.19
CA THR A 173 -10.69 -0.81 15.28
C THR A 173 -11.97 -0.19 14.74
N SER A 174 -13.08 -0.42 15.45
CA SER A 174 -14.39 0.16 15.14
C SER A 174 -14.45 1.67 15.43
N SER A 175 -15.38 2.39 14.82
CA SER A 175 -15.54 3.84 15.05
C SER A 175 -15.93 4.20 16.48
N ASN A 176 -16.56 3.28 17.22
CA ASN A 176 -16.92 3.44 18.63
C ASN A 176 -15.85 2.89 19.59
N PHE A 177 -14.61 2.64 19.11
CA PHE A 177 -13.56 2.01 19.91
C PHE A 177 -13.31 2.73 21.23
N GLU A 178 -13.33 4.06 21.24
CA GLU A 178 -13.06 4.86 22.46
C GLU A 178 -14.07 4.60 23.58
N GLU A 179 -15.33 4.33 23.21
CA GLU A 179 -16.46 4.11 24.10
C GLU A 179 -16.51 2.68 24.68
N LEU A 180 -15.74 1.75 24.11
CA LEU A 180 -15.72 0.35 24.54
C LEU A 180 -15.01 0.19 25.89
N SER A 181 -15.49 -0.79 26.67
CA SER A 181 -14.76 -1.30 27.84
C SER A 181 -13.38 -1.86 27.43
N VAL A 182 -12.46 -2.00 28.38
CA VAL A 182 -11.11 -2.53 28.11
C VAL A 182 -11.17 -3.90 27.41
N LEU A 183 -12.06 -4.78 27.87
CA LEU A 183 -12.28 -6.09 27.23
C LEU A 183 -12.86 -5.94 25.83
N GLY A 184 -13.80 -5.01 25.64
CA GLY A 184 -14.39 -4.70 24.33
C GLY A 184 -13.36 -4.19 23.34
N LYS A 185 -12.44 -3.32 23.76
CA LYS A 185 -11.32 -2.83 22.95
C LYS A 185 -10.40 -3.96 22.49
N ILE A 186 -10.06 -4.88 23.40
CA ILE A 186 -9.22 -6.04 23.07
C ILE A 186 -9.94 -6.95 22.06
N ALA A 187 -11.22 -7.26 22.30
CA ALA A 187 -12.01 -8.11 21.41
C ALA A 187 -12.17 -7.48 20.02
N ASP A 188 -12.49 -6.17 19.97
CA ASP A 188 -12.62 -5.41 18.72
C ASP A 188 -11.33 -5.41 17.93
N TYR A 189 -10.20 -5.13 18.58
CA TYR A 189 -8.89 -5.17 17.95
C TYR A 189 -8.56 -6.55 17.36
N PHE A 190 -8.73 -7.63 18.13
CA PHE A 190 -8.49 -8.99 17.63
C PHE A 190 -9.43 -9.35 16.49
N TRP A 191 -10.69 -8.92 16.57
CA TRP A 191 -11.67 -9.13 15.51
C TRP A 191 -11.22 -8.50 14.19
N HIS A 192 -10.70 -7.27 14.21
CA HIS A 192 -10.21 -6.59 13.00
C HIS A 192 -8.96 -7.24 12.39
N ILE A 193 -8.00 -7.68 13.22
CA ILE A 193 -6.75 -8.24 12.72
C ILE A 193 -6.84 -9.72 12.34
N THR A 194 -7.93 -10.42 12.67
CA THR A 194 -8.05 -11.87 12.50
C THR A 194 -7.82 -12.31 11.06
N LEU A 195 -8.56 -11.75 10.08
CA LEU A 195 -8.42 -12.18 8.68
C LEU A 195 -7.05 -11.83 8.09
N PRO A 196 -6.54 -10.58 8.24
CA PRO A 196 -5.20 -10.24 7.78
C PRO A 196 -4.11 -11.13 8.40
N VAL A 197 -4.18 -11.39 9.70
CA VAL A 197 -3.17 -12.21 10.39
C VAL A 197 -3.23 -13.67 9.93
N ILE A 198 -4.42 -14.26 9.77
CA ILE A 198 -4.54 -15.63 9.24
C ILE A 198 -3.97 -15.72 7.82
N ALA A 199 -4.29 -14.74 6.96
CA ALA A 199 -3.76 -14.68 5.61
C ALA A 199 -2.23 -14.55 5.59
N SER A 200 -1.68 -13.63 6.39
CA SER A 200 -0.24 -13.40 6.51
C SER A 200 0.49 -14.59 7.09
N THR A 201 -0.08 -15.26 8.10
CA THR A 201 0.52 -16.46 8.70
C THR A 201 0.57 -17.59 7.67
N LEU A 202 -0.51 -17.87 6.93
CA LEU A 202 -0.48 -18.89 5.87
C LEU A 202 0.56 -18.56 4.79
N ALA A 203 0.63 -17.29 4.37
CA ALA A 203 1.63 -16.85 3.40
C ALA A 203 3.06 -17.06 3.92
N ALA A 204 3.32 -16.80 5.20
CA ALA A 204 4.63 -17.04 5.82
C ALA A 204 5.02 -18.53 5.78
N PHE A 205 4.07 -19.44 6.05
CA PHE A 205 4.29 -20.89 5.92
C PHE A 205 4.58 -21.34 4.49
N ALA A 206 4.07 -20.62 3.49
CA ALA A 206 4.35 -20.92 2.09
C ALA A 206 5.73 -20.41 1.63
N THR A 207 6.37 -19.52 2.39
CA THR A 207 7.65 -18.90 1.98
C THR A 207 8.86 -19.32 2.81
N LEU A 208 8.65 -19.87 4.01
CA LEU A 208 9.68 -20.29 4.98
C LEU A 208 9.82 -21.81 5.01
#